data_AF-A0A1V2PDL9-F1
#
_entry.id   AF-A0A1V2PDL9-F1
#
_cell.length_a   1.000
_cell.length_b   1.000
_cell.length_c   1.000
_cell.angle_alpha   90.00
_cell.angle_beta   90.00
_cell.angle_gamma   90.00
#
_symmetry.space_group_name_H-M   'P 1'
#
loop_
_entity.id
_entity.type
_entity.pdbx_description
1 polymer ?
#
loop_
_entity_poly.entity_id
_entity_poly.type
_entity_poly.pdbx_seq_one_letter_code
_entity_poly.pdbx_strand_id
1 'polypeptide(L)'
;MRRRCVVPVLVLTAALGGCAGTVADSYEIEHEPAHLETVAGSNHPRIVLEPEAVRRLSIRSTPVRRQANLLVVPGAAVFVDPAGGWWVYTNPEPNVYLRHAIKIQRQAGGLAYLTSGPPAGTEVATVGVPTLYGVEEEVGH
;
A
#
# COMPACT_ATOMS: atom_id res chain seq x y z
N MET A 1 -16.37 -15.57 -85.80
CA MET A 1 -17.09 -14.66 -84.88
C MET A 1 -16.43 -14.72 -83.50
N ARG A 2 -15.76 -13.63 -83.09
CA ARG A 2 -15.07 -13.49 -81.80
C ARG A 2 -16.08 -13.22 -80.70
N ARG A 3 -16.16 -14.08 -79.67
CA ARG A 3 -16.83 -13.76 -78.40
C ARG A 3 -15.76 -13.58 -77.33
N ARG A 4 -15.59 -12.33 -76.90
CA ARG A 4 -14.71 -11.92 -75.81
C ARG A 4 -15.45 -12.20 -74.50
N CYS A 5 -15.05 -13.23 -73.75
CA CYS A 5 -15.50 -13.43 -72.38
C CYS A 5 -14.56 -12.65 -71.45
N VAL A 6 -15.10 -11.60 -70.85
CA VAL A 6 -14.45 -10.82 -69.78
C VAL A 6 -14.45 -11.73 -68.53
N VAL A 7 -13.27 -12.05 -68.02
CA VAL A 7 -13.10 -12.80 -66.77
C VAL A 7 -13.06 -11.78 -65.63
N PRO A 8 -13.90 -11.89 -64.58
CA PRO A 8 -13.86 -10.96 -63.47
C PRO A 8 -12.64 -11.27 -62.60
N VAL A 9 -11.85 -10.24 -62.31
CA VAL A 9 -10.74 -10.28 -61.34
C VAL A 9 -11.34 -10.38 -59.95
N LEU A 10 -11.17 -11.55 -59.32
CA LEU A 10 -11.59 -11.82 -57.95
C LEU A 10 -10.52 -11.25 -57.00
N VAL A 11 -10.78 -10.07 -56.44
CA VAL A 11 -9.93 -9.43 -55.43
C VAL A 11 -10.09 -10.20 -54.12
N LEU A 12 -9.09 -11.00 -53.78
CA LEU A 12 -9.00 -11.76 -52.54
C LEU A 12 -8.58 -10.82 -51.40
N THR A 13 -9.54 -10.26 -50.67
CA THR A 13 -9.29 -9.45 -49.47
C THR A 13 -8.74 -10.34 -48.35
N ALA A 14 -7.47 -10.14 -48.01
CA ALA A 14 -6.81 -10.79 -46.89
C ALA A 14 -7.45 -10.34 -45.56
N ALA A 15 -8.22 -11.23 -44.93
CA ALA A 15 -8.66 -11.05 -43.57
C ALA A 15 -7.49 -11.30 -42.62
N LEU A 16 -6.81 -10.22 -42.19
CA LEU A 16 -5.92 -10.24 -41.04
C LEU A 16 -6.79 -10.46 -39.80
N GLY A 17 -7.00 -11.72 -39.42
CA GLY A 17 -7.55 -12.08 -38.12
C GLY A 17 -6.58 -11.66 -37.03
N GLY A 18 -6.73 -10.44 -36.53
CA GLY A 18 -6.08 -10.00 -35.30
C GLY A 18 -6.62 -10.84 -34.14
N CYS A 19 -5.73 -11.41 -33.33
CA CYS A 19 -6.07 -12.05 -32.07
C CYS A 19 -6.57 -10.98 -31.08
N ALA A 20 -7.80 -10.52 -31.26
CA ALA A 20 -8.56 -9.82 -30.25
C ALA A 20 -9.16 -10.87 -29.30
N GLY A 21 -8.32 -11.42 -28.42
CA GLY A 21 -8.82 -12.10 -27.24
C GLY A 21 -9.45 -11.02 -26.35
N THR A 22 -10.77 -11.06 -26.19
CA THR A 22 -11.47 -10.20 -25.22
C THR A 22 -11.00 -10.61 -23.83
N VAL A 23 -10.19 -9.76 -23.19
CA VAL A 23 -9.99 -9.84 -21.74
C VAL A 23 -11.37 -9.64 -21.12
N ALA A 24 -11.80 -10.59 -20.28
CA ALA A 24 -13.07 -10.47 -19.58
C ALA A 24 -13.04 -9.17 -18.74
N ASP A 25 -14.03 -8.31 -18.97
CA ASP A 25 -14.09 -6.94 -18.44
C ASP A 25 -14.50 -6.89 -16.96
N SER A 26 -14.72 -8.04 -16.33
CA SER A 26 -15.08 -8.13 -14.93
C SER A 26 -14.42 -9.32 -14.24
N TYR A 27 -13.74 -9.02 -13.13
CA TYR A 27 -13.33 -9.98 -12.11
C TYR A 27 -13.97 -9.53 -10.80
N GLU A 28 -14.61 -10.47 -10.09
CA GLU A 28 -15.18 -10.21 -8.77
C GLU A 28 -14.07 -10.40 -7.74
N ILE A 29 -13.75 -9.35 -6.98
CA ILE A 29 -12.83 -9.44 -5.85
C ILE A 29 -13.66 -9.93 -4.66
N GLU A 30 -13.58 -11.23 -4.35
CA GLU A 30 -14.29 -11.80 -3.20
C GLU A 30 -13.78 -11.25 -1.85
N HIS A 31 -12.51 -10.86 -1.79
CA HIS A 31 -11.87 -10.31 -0.59
C HIS A 31 -10.97 -9.13 -0.93
N GLU A 32 -11.36 -7.92 -0.51
CA GLU A 32 -10.50 -6.75 -0.63
C GLU A 32 -9.27 -6.91 0.27
N PRO A 33 -8.05 -6.64 -0.24
CA PRO A 33 -6.83 -6.88 0.52
C PRO A 33 -6.64 -5.91 1.70
N ALA A 34 -7.34 -4.78 1.67
CA ALA A 34 -7.28 -3.73 2.67
C ALA A 34 -8.60 -2.96 2.69
N HIS A 35 -9.03 -2.52 3.87
CA HIS A 35 -10.11 -1.56 4.04
C HIS A 35 -9.79 -0.55 5.14
N LEU A 36 -10.46 0.60 5.09
CA LEU A 36 -10.27 1.71 6.01
C LEU A 36 -11.46 1.83 6.97
N GLU A 37 -11.18 1.92 8.27
CA GLU A 37 -12.18 2.17 9.29
C GLU A 37 -11.96 3.54 9.94
N THR A 38 -13.02 4.33 10.03
CA THR A 38 -12.96 5.63 10.71
C THR A 38 -12.73 5.45 12.20
N VAL A 39 -11.78 6.22 12.76
CA VAL A 39 -11.51 6.24 14.20
C VAL A 39 -12.12 7.50 14.81
N ALA A 40 -12.96 7.32 15.84
CA ALA A 40 -13.58 8.44 16.54
C ALA A 40 -12.53 9.40 17.12
N GLY A 41 -12.60 10.68 16.73
CA GLY A 41 -11.68 11.72 17.21
C GLY A 41 -10.32 11.77 16.50
N SER A 42 -10.14 11.05 15.39
CA SER A 42 -8.90 11.04 14.60
C SER A 42 -9.10 11.66 13.21
N ASN A 43 -8.09 12.42 12.78
CA ASN A 43 -7.80 12.80 11.38
C ASN A 43 -7.68 11.63 10.39
N HIS A 44 -7.39 10.46 10.92
CA HIS A 44 -6.68 9.42 10.20
C HIS A 44 -7.38 8.08 10.41
N PRO A 45 -7.71 7.36 9.34
CA PRO A 45 -8.37 6.09 9.44
C PRO A 45 -7.44 5.03 10.04
N ARG A 46 -8.06 3.97 10.54
CA ARG A 46 -7.41 2.70 10.82
C ARG A 46 -7.36 1.92 9.51
N ILE A 47 -6.21 1.33 9.21
CA ILE A 47 -6.02 0.39 8.11
C ILE A 47 -6.26 -1.00 8.67
N VAL A 48 -7.09 -1.79 8.00
CA VAL A 48 -7.29 -3.20 8.29
C VAL A 48 -6.88 -3.98 7.06
N LEU A 49 -5.90 -4.88 7.20
CA LEU A 49 -5.41 -5.70 6.11
C LEU A 49 -5.91 -7.14 6.27
N GLU A 50 -6.22 -7.77 5.15
CA GLU A 50 -6.42 -9.22 5.13
C GLU A 50 -5.12 -9.94 5.55
N PRO A 51 -5.17 -11.02 6.36
CA PRO A 51 -3.97 -11.74 6.78
C PRO A 51 -3.10 -12.21 5.60
N GLU A 52 -3.74 -12.52 4.48
CA GLU A 52 -3.07 -12.85 3.22
C GLU A 52 -2.23 -11.69 2.68
N ALA A 53 -2.78 -10.48 2.71
CA ALA A 53 -2.09 -9.27 2.24
C ALA A 53 -0.86 -8.99 3.11
N VAL A 54 -1.00 -9.06 4.44
CA VAL A 54 0.12 -8.90 5.38
C VAL A 54 1.23 -9.90 5.09
N ARG A 55 0.89 -11.17 4.83
CA ARG A 55 1.87 -12.21 4.51
C ARG A 55 2.59 -11.94 3.19
N ARG A 56 1.85 -11.63 2.13
CA ARG A 56 2.40 -11.34 0.79
C ARG A 56 3.31 -10.12 0.79
N LEU A 57 2.92 -9.09 1.54
CA LEU A 57 3.65 -7.82 1.66
C LEU A 57 4.78 -7.89 2.70
N SER A 58 4.86 -8.96 3.49
CA SER A 58 5.88 -9.16 4.53
C SER A 58 5.97 -7.97 5.49
N ILE A 59 4.82 -7.39 5.87
CA ILE A 59 4.76 -6.29 6.84
C ILE A 59 5.24 -6.81 8.19
N ARG A 60 6.11 -6.04 8.85
CA ARG A 60 6.70 -6.41 10.15
C ARG A 60 6.60 -5.27 11.11
N SER A 61 6.41 -5.61 12.39
CA SER A 61 6.42 -4.66 13.48
C SER A 61 7.52 -4.99 14.49
N THR A 62 7.95 -3.98 15.23
CA THR A 62 8.82 -4.13 16.38
C THR A 62 8.33 -3.24 17.52
N PRO A 63 8.54 -3.62 18.78
CA PRO A 63 8.10 -2.82 19.91
C PRO A 63 8.94 -1.54 20.06
N VAL A 64 8.27 -0.44 20.37
CA VAL A 64 8.91 0.81 20.81
C VAL A 64 9.71 0.52 22.07
N ARG A 65 10.99 0.89 22.09
CA ARG A 65 11.85 0.70 23.27
C ARG A 65 11.93 1.99 24.07
N ARG A 66 12.19 1.87 25.37
CA ARG A 66 12.58 3.00 26.22
C ARG A 66 14.08 3.01 26.43
N GLN A 67 14.70 4.17 26.29
CA GLN A 67 16.10 4.39 26.63
C GLN A 67 16.23 5.73 27.37
N ALA A 68 16.56 5.67 28.67
CA ALA A 68 16.50 6.82 29.56
C ALA A 68 15.13 7.52 29.47
N ASN A 69 15.12 8.83 29.19
CA ASN A 69 13.92 9.64 29.04
C ASN A 69 13.34 9.65 27.62
N LEU A 70 13.88 8.86 26.69
CA LEU A 70 13.45 8.85 25.28
C LEU A 70 12.78 7.54 24.90
N LEU A 71 11.91 7.63 23.89
CA LEU A 71 11.41 6.48 23.16
C LEU A 71 12.35 6.21 21.97
N VAL A 72 12.49 4.95 21.57
CA VAL A 72 13.41 4.55 20.50
C VAL A 72 12.70 3.59 19.57
N VAL A 73 12.70 3.93 18.28
CA VAL A 73 12.19 3.09 17.19
C VAL A 73 13.26 2.93 16.11
N PRO A 74 13.22 1.86 15.30
CA PRO A 74 14.01 1.81 14.07
C PRO A 74 13.67 3.00 13.17
N GLY A 75 14.68 3.61 12.55
CA GLY A 75 14.46 4.74 11.63
C GLY A 75 13.52 4.37 10.47
N ALA A 76 13.52 3.11 10.05
CA ALA A 76 12.61 2.58 9.02
C ALA A 76 11.11 2.62 9.41
N ALA A 77 10.78 2.78 10.70
CA ALA A 77 9.40 2.96 11.15
C ALA A 77 8.87 4.38 10.92
N VAL A 78 9.77 5.34 10.72
CA VAL A 78 9.47 6.76 10.67
C VAL A 78 9.20 7.18 9.23
N PHE A 79 8.12 7.93 9.02
CA PHE A 79 7.87 8.65 7.78
C PHE A 79 7.43 10.09 8.04
N VAL A 80 7.49 10.90 6.98
CA VAL A 80 7.01 12.29 6.98
C VAL A 80 5.87 12.39 5.97
N ASP A 81 4.77 13.04 6.36
CA ASP A 81 3.66 13.30 5.45
C ASP A 81 3.90 14.58 4.61
N PRO A 82 3.06 14.87 3.59
CA PRO A 82 3.17 16.10 2.79
C PRO A 82 3.01 17.41 3.58
N ALA A 83 2.37 17.36 4.76
CA ALA A 83 2.24 18.52 5.65
C ALA A 83 3.50 18.72 6.53
N GLY A 84 4.49 17.84 6.46
CA GLY A 84 5.72 17.87 7.25
C GLY A 84 5.58 17.25 8.64
N GLY A 85 4.47 16.56 8.92
CA GLY A 85 4.25 15.81 10.15
C GLY A 85 5.11 14.55 10.19
N TRP A 86 5.63 14.19 11.38
CA TRP A 86 6.41 12.98 11.58
C TRP A 86 5.57 11.90 12.23
N TRP A 87 5.63 10.68 11.68
CA TRP A 87 4.70 9.61 12.01
C TRP A 87 5.37 8.25 12.11
N VAL A 88 4.70 7.36 12.82
CA VAL A 88 4.90 5.89 12.76
C VAL A 88 3.53 5.24 12.62
N TYR A 89 3.46 4.03 12.06
CA TYR A 89 2.25 3.19 12.18
C TYR A 89 2.34 2.32 13.42
N THR A 90 1.41 2.45 14.35
CA THR A 90 1.22 1.46 15.42
C THR A 90 0.49 0.25 14.87
N ASN A 91 0.67 -0.90 15.54
CA ASN A 91 0.00 -2.15 15.24
C ASN A 91 -0.77 -2.62 16.50
N PRO A 92 -1.92 -1.99 16.81
CA PRO A 92 -2.66 -2.24 18.06
C PRO A 92 -3.32 -3.62 18.12
N GLU A 93 -3.63 -4.21 16.97
CA GLU A 93 -4.28 -5.50 16.79
C GLU A 93 -3.70 -6.18 15.55
N PRO A 94 -3.68 -7.53 15.45
CA PRO A 94 -3.15 -8.21 14.27
C PRO A 94 -3.73 -7.67 12.95
N ASN A 95 -2.84 -7.32 12.02
CA ASN A 95 -3.14 -6.78 10.69
C ASN A 95 -3.84 -5.41 10.69
N VAL A 96 -3.88 -4.74 11.83
CA VAL A 96 -4.48 -3.42 11.98
C VAL A 96 -3.38 -2.40 12.20
N TYR A 97 -3.42 -1.31 11.44
CA TYR A 97 -2.41 -0.26 11.51
C TYR A 97 -3.05 1.11 11.67
N LEU A 98 -2.46 1.95 12.51
CA LEU A 98 -2.94 3.31 12.74
C LEU A 98 -1.75 4.25 12.87
N ARG A 99 -1.73 5.35 12.10
CA ARG A 99 -0.63 6.31 12.25
C ARG A 99 -0.71 7.04 13.59
N HIS A 100 0.46 7.31 14.16
CA HIS A 100 0.61 8.00 15.42
C HIS A 100 1.70 9.06 15.30
N ALA A 101 1.39 10.28 15.72
CA ALA A 101 2.31 11.41 15.62
C ALA A 101 3.50 11.24 16.55
N ILE A 102 4.69 11.57 16.08
CA ILE A 102 5.92 11.50 16.88
C ILE A 102 6.67 12.82 16.87
N LYS A 103 7.56 13.00 17.86
CA LYS A 103 8.53 14.11 17.89
C LYS A 103 9.93 13.54 18.01
N ILE A 104 10.76 13.78 17.00
CA ILE A 104 12.14 13.27 16.95
C ILE A 104 13.07 14.24 17.66
N GLN A 105 13.90 13.72 18.56
CA GLN A 105 15.03 14.47 19.12
C GLN A 105 16.27 14.35 18.22
N ARG A 106 16.59 13.12 17.80
CA ARG A 106 17.74 12.81 16.94
C ARG A 106 17.57 11.47 16.24
N GLN A 107 18.36 11.26 15.20
CA GLN A 107 18.55 9.96 14.56
C GLN A 107 20.03 9.59 14.56
N ALA A 108 20.36 8.36 14.89
CA ALA A 108 21.73 7.85 14.90
C ALA A 108 21.75 6.32 14.82
N GLY A 109 22.70 5.75 14.08
CA GLY A 109 22.88 4.30 14.02
C GLY A 109 21.66 3.52 13.52
N GLY A 110 20.88 4.10 12.59
CA GLY A 110 19.65 3.48 12.08
C GLY A 110 18.45 3.54 13.03
N LEU A 111 18.55 4.27 14.14
CA LEU A 111 17.47 4.45 15.12
C LEU A 111 17.01 5.91 15.15
N ALA A 112 15.72 6.10 15.44
CA ALA A 112 15.13 7.38 15.77
C ALA A 112 14.85 7.44 17.28
N TYR A 113 15.31 8.53 17.91
CA TYR A 113 15.11 8.80 19.34
C TYR A 113 14.06 9.90 19.47
N LEU A 114 12.97 9.60 20.16
CA LEU A 114 11.77 10.42 20.20
C LEU A 114 11.59 11.05 21.59
N THR A 115 11.18 12.32 21.62
CA THR A 115 10.70 12.99 22.85
C THR A 115 9.22 12.72 23.10
N SER A 116 8.46 12.31 22.07
CA SER A 116 7.04 11.96 22.15
C SER A 116 6.69 10.96 21.05
N GLY A 117 5.76 10.06 21.33
CA GLY A 117 5.30 9.00 20.43
C GLY A 117 4.52 7.92 21.19
N PRO A 118 4.24 6.77 20.56
CA PRO A 118 3.54 5.67 21.20
C PRO A 118 4.29 5.18 22.45
N PRO A 119 3.58 4.68 23.49
CA PRO A 119 4.22 4.14 24.68
C PRO A 119 5.24 3.04 24.37
N ALA A 120 6.22 2.88 25.25
CA ALA A 120 7.16 1.76 25.14
C ALA A 120 6.39 0.42 25.23
N GLY A 121 6.76 -0.54 24.38
CA GLY A 121 6.07 -1.80 24.20
C GLY A 121 4.99 -1.77 23.10
N THR A 122 4.58 -0.60 22.61
CA THR A 122 3.68 -0.54 21.44
C THR A 122 4.39 -1.05 20.20
N GLU A 123 3.77 -1.98 19.49
CA GLU A 123 4.26 -2.45 18.19
C GLU A 123 4.15 -1.35 17.14
N VAL A 124 5.23 -1.10 16.40
CA VAL A 124 5.26 -0.16 15.27
C VAL A 124 5.76 -0.84 14.01
N ALA A 125 5.14 -0.57 12.86
CA ALA A 125 5.56 -1.11 11.58
C ALA A 125 6.97 -0.61 11.22
N THR A 126 7.81 -1.52 10.74
CA THR A 126 9.22 -1.26 10.35
C THR A 126 9.52 -1.72 8.92
N VAL A 127 8.67 -2.59 8.37
CA VAL A 127 8.68 -3.01 6.97
C VAL A 127 7.28 -2.77 6.43
N GLY A 128 7.18 -2.23 5.22
CA GLY A 128 5.89 -1.92 4.58
C GLY A 128 5.30 -0.56 4.96
N VAL A 129 6.05 0.33 5.62
CA VAL A 129 5.57 1.69 5.96
C VAL A 129 5.08 2.46 4.73
N PRO A 130 5.78 2.50 3.58
CA PRO A 130 5.26 3.16 2.38
C PRO A 130 3.99 2.51 1.83
N THR A 131 3.86 1.18 1.98
CA THR A 131 2.67 0.44 1.55
C THR A 131 1.46 0.80 2.40
N LEU A 132 1.63 0.85 3.73
CA LEU A 132 0.58 1.30 4.65
C LEU A 132 0.16 2.73 4.33
N TYR A 133 1.11 3.63 4.06
CA TYR A 133 0.78 5.00 3.70
C TYR A 133 0.02 5.11 2.38
N GLY A 134 0.40 4.34 1.37
CA GLY A 134 -0.35 4.28 0.10
C GLY A 134 -1.79 3.81 0.29
N VAL A 135 -2.01 2.79 1.12
CA VAL A 135 -3.36 2.30 1.47
C VAL A 135 -4.16 3.37 2.23
N GLU A 136 -3.55 4.04 3.22
CA GLU A 136 -4.24 5.07 4.01
C GLU A 136 -4.74 6.24 3.18
N GLU A 137 -3.94 6.67 2.21
CA GLU A 137 -4.23 7.82 1.34
C GLU A 137 -5.03 7.41 0.09
N GLU A 138 -5.50 6.15 0.03
CA GLU A 138 -6.23 5.57 -1.11
C GLU A 138 -5.47 5.65 -2.45
N VAL A 139 -4.14 5.73 -2.41
CA VAL A 139 -3.30 5.76 -3.60
C VAL A 139 -3.16 4.32 -4.14
N GLY A 140 -4.09 3.92 -5.01
CA GLY A 140 -4.02 2.66 -5.75
C GLY A 140 -5.32 1.88 -5.92
N HIS A 141 -6.49 2.48 -5.65
CA HIS A 141 -7.81 1.89 -5.89
C HIS A 141 -8.52 2.57 -7.05
#